data_AF-A0A8K0CQB9-F1
#
_entry.id   AF-A0A8K0CQB9-F1
#
_cell.length_a   1.000
_cell.length_b   1.000
_cell.length_c   1.000
_cell.angle_alpha   90.00
_cell.angle_beta   90.00
_cell.angle_gamma   90.00
#
_symmetry.space_group_name_H-M   'P 1'
#
loop_
_entity.id
_entity.type
_entity.pdbx_description
1 polymer ?
#
loop_
_entity_poly.entity_id
_entity_poly.type
_entity_poly.pdbx_seq_one_letter_code
_entity_poly.pdbx_strand_id
1 'polypeptide(L)'
;MEQVVRAVISSSMGYKWALDQFQVPLTILESYVRKKRAAPDYAVVKSLGKFISVFSKKQEKELVAYLHKMEVHRFGLTIKELRTLAFQLAERNNFFYSFKDEAAV
;
A
#
# COMPACT_ATOMS: atom_id res chain seq x y z
N MET A 1 -6.76 13.40 -6.20
CA MET A 1 -5.47 13.72 -6.86
C MET A 1 -5.46 13.31 -8.32
N GLU A 2 -5.89 12.10 -8.67
CA GLU A 2 -5.83 11.67 -10.07
C GLU A 2 -6.64 12.55 -11.04
N GLN A 3 -7.84 12.98 -10.64
CA GLN A 3 -8.68 13.89 -11.43
C GLN A 3 -7.98 15.22 -11.72
N VAL A 4 -7.33 15.82 -10.72
CA VAL A 4 -6.58 17.08 -10.84
C VAL A 4 -5.41 16.94 -11.81
N VAL A 5 -4.64 15.85 -11.68
CA VAL A 5 -3.49 15.57 -12.54
C VAL A 5 -3.94 15.33 -13.98
N ARG A 6 -5.05 14.62 -14.21
CA ARG A 6 -5.63 14.41 -15.55
C ARG A 6 -6.07 15.74 -16.17
N ALA A 7 -6.78 16.60 -15.41
CA ALA A 7 -7.23 17.91 -15.88
C ALA A 7 -6.07 18.81 -16.32
N VAL A 8 -4.97 18.82 -15.56
CA VAL A 8 -3.75 19.58 -15.88
C VAL A 8 -3.00 19.01 -17.09
N ILE A 9 -2.93 17.68 -17.24
CA ILE A 9 -2.28 17.03 -18.40
C ILE A 9 -3.09 17.25 -19.68
N SER A 10 -4.42 17.20 -19.60
CA SER A 10 -5.32 17.45 -20.73
C SER A 10 -5.36 18.91 -21.20
N SER A 11 -4.54 19.79 -20.62
CA SER A 11 -4.55 21.25 -20.84
C SER A 11 -5.89 21.95 -20.58
N SER A 12 -6.84 21.26 -19.93
CA SER A 12 -8.16 21.81 -19.59
C SER A 12 -8.09 22.83 -18.45
N MET A 13 -7.06 22.76 -17.60
CA MET A 13 -6.93 23.61 -16.42
C MET A 13 -5.46 23.94 -16.12
N GLY A 14 -5.16 25.24 -15.94
CA GLY A 14 -3.83 25.71 -15.54
C GLY A 14 -3.54 25.42 -14.06
N TYR A 15 -2.25 25.38 -13.70
CA TYR A 15 -1.82 25.05 -12.33
C TYR A 15 -2.52 25.90 -11.27
N LYS A 16 -2.52 27.24 -11.40
CA LYS A 16 -3.13 28.14 -10.42
C LYS A 16 -4.60 27.82 -10.15
N TRP A 17 -5.40 27.64 -11.21
CA TRP A 17 -6.82 27.33 -11.07
C TRP A 17 -7.05 25.95 -10.43
N ALA A 18 -6.20 24.97 -10.73
CA ALA A 18 -6.24 23.66 -10.08
C ALA A 18 -5.91 23.71 -8.57
N LEU A 19 -5.01 24.60 -8.14
CA LEU A 19 -4.66 24.75 -6.72
C LEU A 19 -5.84 25.33 -5.93
N ASP A 20 -6.48 26.36 -6.48
CA ASP A 20 -7.62 27.02 -5.83
C ASP A 20 -8.83 26.09 -5.76
N GLN A 21 -9.14 25.41 -6.87
CA GLN A 21 -10.32 24.54 -6.97
C GLN A 21 -10.21 23.27 -6.11
N PHE A 22 -9.02 22.67 -6.04
CA PHE A 22 -8.83 21.37 -5.38
C PHE A 22 -8.08 21.45 -4.04
N GLN A 23 -7.67 22.66 -3.62
CA GLN A 23 -6.93 22.92 -2.37
C GLN A 23 -5.73 21.99 -2.18
N VAL A 24 -4.95 21.81 -3.25
CA VAL A 24 -3.74 20.97 -3.24
C VAL A 24 -2.50 21.87 -3.22
N PRO A 25 -1.45 21.55 -2.45
CA PRO A 25 -0.18 22.27 -2.54
C PRO A 25 0.48 22.12 -3.93
N LEU A 26 1.13 23.19 -4.42
CA LEU A 26 1.77 23.22 -5.74
C LEU A 26 2.80 22.10 -5.93
N THR A 27 3.69 21.93 -4.95
CA THR A 27 4.79 20.95 -5.00
C THR A 27 4.29 19.52 -5.16
N ILE A 28 3.14 19.21 -4.56
CA ILE A 28 2.50 17.90 -4.67
C ILE A 28 1.96 17.71 -6.08
N LEU A 29 1.23 18.70 -6.61
CA LEU A 29 0.67 18.63 -7.96
C LEU A 29 1.76 18.49 -9.03
N GLU A 30 2.82 19.30 -8.96
CA GLU A 30 3.96 19.22 -9.87
C GLU A 30 4.65 17.86 -9.84
N SER A 31 4.88 17.32 -8.63
CA SER A 31 5.50 16.00 -8.44
C SER A 31 4.69 14.90 -9.15
N TYR A 32 3.36 14.92 -9.01
CA TYR A 32 2.49 13.94 -9.66
C TYR A 32 2.38 14.12 -11.18
N VAL A 33 2.30 15.35 -11.67
CA VAL A 33 2.29 15.63 -13.12
C VAL A 33 3.61 15.19 -13.76
N ARG A 34 4.76 15.47 -13.12
CA ARG A 34 6.07 15.02 -13.60
C ARG A 34 6.16 13.50 -13.68
N LYS A 35 5.72 12.78 -12.64
CA LYS A 35 5.72 11.31 -12.62
C LYS A 35 4.82 10.72 -13.71
N LYS A 36 3.64 11.30 -13.93
CA LYS A 36 2.69 10.82 -14.94
C LYS A 36 3.12 11.14 -16.39
N ARG A 37 3.90 12.20 -16.59
CA ARG A 37 4.56 12.47 -17.89
C ARG A 37 5.72 11.51 -18.16
N ALA A 38 6.48 11.14 -17.13
CA ALA A 38 7.59 10.20 -17.25
C ALA A 38 7.12 8.75 -17.47
N ALA A 39 6.02 8.36 -16.84
CA ALA A 39 5.42 7.04 -16.98
C ALA A 39 3.89 7.17 -17.16
N PRO A 40 3.35 6.93 -18.37
CA PRO A 40 1.92 7.04 -18.66
C PRO A 40 1.04 6.11 -17.80
N ASP A 41 1.57 4.93 -17.47
CA ASP A 41 0.91 3.92 -16.62
C ASP A 41 0.99 4.22 -15.12
N TYR A 42 1.55 5.37 -14.72
CA TYR A 42 1.68 5.74 -13.33
C TYR A 42 0.29 6.03 -12.71
N ALA A 43 -0.16 5.08 -11.89
CA ALA A 43 -1.32 5.26 -11.04
C ALA A 43 -1.00 6.24 -9.91
N VAL A 44 -1.80 7.30 -9.78
CA VAL A 44 -1.67 8.30 -8.72
C VAL A 44 -2.29 7.71 -7.43
N VAL A 45 -1.60 6.73 -6.85
CA VAL A 45 -2.01 6.08 -5.60
C VAL A 45 -1.48 6.91 -4.43
N LYS A 46 -2.39 7.37 -3.57
CA LYS A 46 -2.03 7.88 -2.25
C LYS A 46 -1.85 6.70 -1.31
N SER A 47 -0.61 6.28 -1.05
CA SER A 47 -0.32 5.42 0.09
C SER A 47 -0.22 6.26 1.36
N LEU A 48 -0.71 5.75 2.49
CA LEU A 48 -0.67 6.42 3.80
C LEU A 48 0.74 6.41 4.45
N GLY A 49 1.78 6.06 3.69
CA GLY A 49 3.17 6.04 4.17
C GLY A 49 3.99 4.87 3.63
N LYS A 50 5.10 4.60 4.33
CA LYS A 50 6.05 3.50 4.04
C LYS A 50 5.48 2.12 4.36
N PHE A 51 4.59 2.04 5.34
CA PHE A 51 3.97 0.77 5.74
C PHE A 51 2.81 0.44 4.81
N ILE A 52 3.00 -0.60 4.01
CA ILE A 52 2.03 -1.11 3.06
C ILE A 52 1.54 -2.48 3.56
N SER A 53 0.27 -2.80 3.31
CA SER A 53 -0.25 -4.14 3.60
C SER A 53 0.52 -5.20 2.81
N VAL A 54 1.19 -6.11 3.50
CA VAL A 54 1.94 -7.22 2.87
C VAL A 54 0.99 -8.27 2.32
N PHE A 55 -0.10 -8.54 3.05
CA PHE A 55 -1.09 -9.53 2.66
C PHE A 55 -2.28 -8.90 1.94
N SER A 56 -2.86 -9.65 1.01
CA SER A 56 -4.16 -9.32 0.43
C SER A 56 -5.28 -9.57 1.44
N LYS A 57 -6.39 -8.84 1.34
CA LYS A 57 -7.60 -9.06 2.16
C LYS A 57 -8.09 -10.51 2.15
N LYS A 58 -7.85 -11.24 1.06
CA LYS A 58 -8.19 -12.68 0.98
C LYS A 58 -7.32 -13.52 1.92
N GLN A 59 -6.01 -13.26 1.93
CA GLN A 59 -5.05 -13.98 2.75
C GLN A 59 -5.24 -13.67 4.24
N GLU A 60 -5.55 -12.41 4.58
CA GLU A 60 -5.89 -12.04 5.96
C GLU A 60 -7.11 -12.82 6.46
N LYS A 61 -8.15 -12.99 5.62
CA LYS A 61 -9.32 -13.81 5.96
C LYS A 61 -8.97 -15.28 6.16
N GLU A 62 -8.09 -15.83 5.33
CA GLU A 62 -7.61 -17.22 5.49
C GLU A 62 -6.86 -17.39 6.81
N LEU A 63 -6.04 -16.41 7.20
CA LEU A 63 -5.32 -16.41 8.48
C LEU A 63 -6.28 -16.37 9.68
N VAL A 64 -7.32 -15.54 9.62
CA VAL A 64 -8.36 -15.44 10.66
C VAL A 64 -9.17 -16.74 10.75
N ALA A 65 -9.55 -17.33 9.61
CA ALA A 65 -10.23 -18.61 9.58
C ALA A 65 -9.38 -19.74 10.16
N TYR A 66 -8.06 -19.71 9.95
CA TYR A 66 -7.13 -20.66 10.54
C TYR A 66 -7.05 -20.49 12.07
N LEU A 67 -6.96 -19.27 12.58
CA LEU A 67 -6.98 -18.99 14.01
C LEU A 67 -8.23 -19.53 14.70
N HIS A 68 -9.41 -19.28 14.13
CA HIS A 68 -10.66 -19.81 14.68
C HIS A 68 -10.69 -21.34 14.68
N LYS A 69 -10.15 -21.99 13.64
CA LYS A 69 -10.05 -23.45 13.62
C LYS A 69 -9.14 -23.96 14.75
N MET A 70 -8.00 -23.32 14.99
CA MET A 70 -7.07 -23.76 16.03
C MET A 70 -7.65 -23.57 17.43
N GLU A 71 -8.38 -22.47 17.65
CA GLU A 71 -9.11 -22.22 18.89
C GLU A 71 -10.15 -23.31 19.18
N VAL A 72 -10.93 -23.74 18.18
CA VAL A 72 -11.90 -24.84 18.33
C VAL A 72 -11.23 -26.15 18.73
N HIS A 73 -10.01 -26.42 18.23
CA HIS A 73 -9.24 -27.61 18.58
C HIS A 73 -8.46 -27.45 19.90
N ARG A 74 -8.73 -26.38 20.67
CA ARG A 74 -8.03 -26.02 21.92
C ARG A 74 -6.52 -25.81 21.77
N PHE A 75 -6.08 -25.50 20.55
CA PHE A 75 -4.74 -24.97 20.28
C PHE A 75 -4.84 -23.46 20.22
N GLY A 76 -4.69 -22.79 21.36
CA GLY A 76 -4.58 -21.34 21.39
C GLY A 76 -3.20 -20.91 20.88
N LEU A 77 -3.15 -20.03 19.88
CA LEU A 77 -1.89 -19.43 19.45
C LEU A 77 -1.63 -18.16 20.22
N THR A 78 -0.42 -18.03 20.71
CA THR A 78 0.08 -16.78 21.25
C THR A 78 0.30 -15.77 20.12
N ILE A 79 0.32 -14.48 20.49
CA ILE A 79 0.60 -13.38 19.55
C ILE A 79 1.97 -13.57 18.86
N LYS A 80 2.95 -14.16 19.56
CA LYS A 80 4.27 -14.45 18.99
C LYS A 80 4.19 -15.49 17.87
N GLU A 81 3.51 -16.62 18.13
CA GLU A 81 3.36 -17.69 17.14
C GLU A 81 2.58 -17.21 15.91
N LEU A 82 1.55 -16.39 16.10
CA LEU A 82 0.82 -15.78 14.99
C LEU A 82 1.73 -14.90 14.12
N ARG A 83 2.60 -14.09 14.74
CA ARG A 83 3.59 -13.27 14.00
C ARG A 83 4.61 -14.14 13.27
N THR A 84 5.10 -15.20 13.89
CA THR A 84 6.02 -16.15 13.27
C THR A 84 5.36 -16.85 12.07
N LEU A 85 4.09 -17.26 12.20
CA LEU A 85 3.33 -17.87 11.13
C LEU A 85 3.08 -16.90 9.97
N ALA A 86 2.72 -15.64 10.26
CA ALA A 86 2.61 -14.61 9.25
C ALA A 86 3.95 -14.37 8.54
N PHE A 87 5.05 -14.31 9.27
CA PHE A 87 6.39 -14.16 8.69
C PHE A 87 6.74 -15.32 7.75
N GLN A 88 6.58 -16.56 8.20
CA GLN A 88 6.82 -17.76 7.38
C GLN A 88 5.93 -17.79 6.13
N LEU A 89 4.66 -17.38 6.25
CA LEU A 89 3.74 -17.27 5.12
C LEU A 89 4.22 -16.23 4.11
N ALA A 90 4.75 -15.09 4.57
CA ALA A 90 5.31 -14.05 3.72
C ALA A 90 6.57 -14.53 2.98
N GLU A 91 7.46 -15.23 3.67
CA GLU A 91 8.67 -15.82 3.07
C GLU A 91 8.33 -16.87 2.00
N ARG A 92 7.42 -17.80 2.31
CA ARG A 92 7.00 -18.85 1.34
C ARG A 92 6.36 -18.26 0.09
N ASN A 93 5.64 -17.15 0.23
CA ASN A 93 5.02 -16.45 -0.89
C ASN A 93 5.96 -15.44 -1.57
N ASN A 94 7.23 -15.34 -1.14
CA ASN A 94 8.23 -14.40 -1.64
C ASN A 94 7.75 -12.93 -1.65
N PHE A 95 6.92 -12.54 -0.67
CA PHE A 95 6.47 -11.15 -0.59
C PHE A 95 7.61 -10.22 -0.16
N PHE A 96 7.59 -8.99 -0.70
CA PHE A 96 8.43 -7.91 -0.19
C PHE A 96 7.82 -7.42 1.12
N TYR A 97 8.44 -7.80 2.25
CA TYR A 97 8.08 -7.32 3.58
C TYR A 97 9.25 -6.52 4.16
N SER A 98 8.96 -5.53 5.02
CA SER A 98 9.96 -4.55 5.48
C SER A 98 11.12 -5.12 6.30
N PHE A 99 10.98 -6.35 6.82
CA PHE A 99 11.97 -7.03 7.65
C PHE A 99 12.97 -7.90 6.86
N LYS A 100 12.87 -7.93 5.52
CA LYS A 100 13.73 -8.81 4.70
C LYS A 100 15.21 -8.42 4.74
N ASP A 101 15.50 -7.15 5.04
CA ASP A 101 16.87 -6.63 5.18
C ASP A 101 17.46 -6.77 6.60
N GLU A 102 16.71 -7.31 7.57
CA GLU A 102 17.19 -7.47 8.97
C GLU A 102 17.78 -8.87 9.26
N ALA A 103 17.98 -9.72 8.25
CA ALA A 103 18.53 -11.06 8.43
C ALA A 103 19.99 -11.18 7.95
N ALA A 104 20.94 -10.89 8.86
CA ALA A 104 22.16 -11.66 9.10
C ALA A 104 22.94 -11.06 10.30
N VAL A 105 22.63 -11.51 11.51
CA VAL A 105 23.56 -11.47 12.67
C VAL A 105 23.84 -12.91 13.05
#